data_AF-A0AAV4PF84-F1
#
_entry.id   AF-A0AAV4PF84-F1
#
_cell.length_a   1.000
_cell.length_b   1.000
_cell.length_c   1.000
_cell.angle_alpha   90.00
_cell.angle_beta   90.00
_cell.angle_gamma   90.00
#
_symmetry.space_group_name_H-M   'P 1'
#
loop_
_entity.id
_entity.type
_entity.pdbx_description
1 polymer ?
#
loop_
_entity_poly.entity_id
_entity_poly.type
_entity_poly.pdbx_seq_one_letter_code
_entity_poly.pdbx_strand_id
1 'polypeptide(L)'
;MEVSQHILTVLILLNCFDFNVNAHEPNFDLADMEFTTIVKAKDKECFYQYAKPKQTLRFEYRVVDAGFSKLDIRQDLKISFYVISPNEKVVVKETKKSHGIKSYVI
;
A
#
# COMPACT_ATOMS: atom_id res chain seq x y z
N MET A 1 -59.07 -1.61 0.82
CA MET A 1 -58.01 -1.56 -0.20
C MET A 1 -56.72 -1.06 0.47
N GLU A 2 -56.06 -1.89 1.30
CA GLU A 2 -54.82 -1.50 2.00
C GLU A 2 -53.65 -2.49 1.75
N VAL A 3 -53.95 -3.66 1.19
CA VAL A 3 -52.97 -4.74 0.96
C VAL A 3 -51.95 -4.37 -0.13
N SER A 4 -52.32 -3.49 -1.06
CA SER A 4 -51.48 -3.11 -2.21
C SER A 4 -50.27 -2.25 -1.83
N GLN A 5 -50.33 -1.51 -0.72
CA GLN A 5 -49.29 -0.53 -0.37
C GLN A 5 -48.12 -1.20 0.35
N HIS A 6 -48.40 -2.21 1.19
CA HIS A 6 -47.38 -3.01 1.88
C HIS A 6 -46.61 -3.94 0.94
N ILE A 7 -47.27 -4.50 -0.09
CA ILE A 7 -46.59 -5.36 -1.08
C ILE A 7 -45.56 -4.55 -1.88
N LEU A 8 -45.89 -3.30 -2.23
CA LEU A 8 -44.99 -2.41 -2.97
C LEU A 8 -43.76 -2.02 -2.14
N THR A 9 -43.90 -1.85 -0.81
CA THR A 9 -42.76 -1.51 0.06
C THR A 9 -41.79 -2.69 0.24
N VAL A 10 -42.31 -3.92 0.32
CA VAL A 10 -41.49 -5.14 0.44
C VAL A 10 -40.69 -5.40 -0.85
N LEU A 11 -41.27 -5.13 -2.02
CA LEU A 11 -40.58 -5.24 -3.31
C LEU A 11 -39.44 -4.23 -3.48
N ILE A 12 -39.57 -3.02 -2.91
CA ILE A 12 -38.50 -2.00 -2.97
C ILE A 12 -37.34 -2.40 -2.05
N LEU A 13 -37.62 -2.95 -0.87
CA LEU A 13 -36.58 -3.41 0.08
C LEU A 13 -35.80 -4.63 -0.45
N LEU A 14 -36.45 -5.54 -1.18
CA LEU A 14 -35.78 -6.71 -1.78
C LEU A 14 -34.80 -6.33 -2.91
N ASN A 15 -35.05 -5.24 -3.65
CA ASN A 15 -34.17 -4.79 -4.74
C ASN A 15 -32.94 -3.99 -4.28
N CYS A 16 -32.81 -3.69 -2.99
CA CYS A 16 -31.65 -2.96 -2.45
C CYS A 16 -30.54 -3.88 -1.90
N PHE A 17 -30.72 -5.21 -1.89
CA PHE A 17 -29.74 -6.14 -1.33
C PHE A 17 -28.69 -6.65 -2.32
N ASP A 18 -28.82 -6.38 -3.61
CA ASP A 18 -27.80 -6.73 -4.60
C ASP A 18 -26.75 -5.62 -4.75
N PHE A 19 -26.20 -5.17 -3.62
CA PHE A 19 -24.94 -4.42 -3.66
C PHE A 19 -23.82 -5.43 -3.90
N ASN A 20 -23.67 -5.87 -5.14
CA ASN A 20 -22.49 -6.59 -5.61
C ASN A 20 -21.30 -5.64 -5.52
N VAL A 21 -20.68 -5.57 -4.34
CA VAL A 21 -19.32 -5.06 -4.20
C VAL A 21 -18.45 -6.00 -5.02
N ASN A 22 -18.14 -5.59 -6.23
CA ASN A 22 -17.17 -6.27 -7.09
C ASN A 22 -15.80 -6.05 -6.46
N ALA A 23 -15.52 -6.77 -5.37
CA ALA A 23 -14.23 -6.76 -4.70
C ALA A 23 -13.24 -7.41 -5.67
N HIS A 24 -12.40 -6.59 -6.29
CA HIS A 24 -11.31 -7.09 -7.10
C HIS A 24 -10.45 -8.00 -6.21
N GLU A 25 -10.40 -9.30 -6.51
CA GLU A 25 -9.59 -10.23 -5.73
C GLU A 25 -8.14 -9.73 -5.73
N PRO A 26 -7.53 -9.50 -4.55
CA PRO A 26 -6.15 -9.06 -4.49
C PRO A 26 -5.25 -10.11 -5.13
N ASN A 27 -4.52 -9.72 -6.16
CA ASN A 27 -3.52 -10.57 -6.79
C ASN A 27 -2.31 -10.71 -5.86
N PHE A 28 -2.23 -11.84 -5.16
CA PHE A 28 -1.14 -12.17 -4.26
C PHE A 28 0.08 -12.80 -4.95
N ASP A 29 -0.02 -13.07 -6.26
CA ASP A 29 1.03 -13.67 -7.08
C ASP A 29 1.82 -12.59 -7.85
N LEU A 30 1.79 -11.34 -7.38
CA LEU A 30 2.65 -10.29 -7.88
C LEU A 30 4.11 -10.68 -7.62
N ALA A 31 4.74 -11.13 -8.71
CA ALA A 31 6.16 -11.31 -8.90
C ALA A 31 6.93 -10.05 -8.46
N ASP A 32 8.21 -10.25 -8.13
CA ASP A 32 9.19 -9.23 -7.76
C ASP A 32 8.86 -7.84 -8.35
N MET A 33 8.32 -6.96 -7.51
CA MET A 33 7.92 -5.60 -7.91
C MET A 33 9.12 -4.67 -7.76
N GLU A 34 9.52 -4.05 -8.86
CA GLU A 34 10.56 -3.02 -8.88
C GLU A 34 10.02 -1.74 -9.52
N PHE A 35 10.24 -0.60 -8.86
CA PHE A 35 9.89 0.72 -9.38
C PHE A 35 10.76 1.81 -8.77
N THR A 36 10.73 3.00 -9.36
CA THR A 36 11.39 4.20 -8.86
C THR A 36 10.35 5.28 -8.60
N THR A 37 10.48 6.00 -7.48
CA THR A 37 9.62 7.14 -7.15
C THR A 37 10.46 8.34 -6.72
N ILE A 38 9.91 9.55 -6.89
CA ILE A 38 10.52 10.81 -6.44
C ILE A 38 9.89 11.19 -5.11
N VAL A 39 10.70 11.26 -4.05
CA VAL A 39 10.29 11.78 -2.74
C VAL A 39 10.90 13.16 -2.57
N LYS A 40 10.06 14.19 -2.40
CA LYS A 40 10.54 15.55 -2.14
C LYS A 40 11.13 15.65 -0.73
N ALA A 41 12.01 16.62 -0.52
CA ALA A 41 12.61 16.86 0.79
C ALA A 41 11.52 17.16 1.83
N LYS A 42 11.59 16.47 2.98
CA LYS A 42 10.62 16.52 4.10
C LYS A 42 9.25 15.89 3.82
N ASP A 43 9.02 15.36 2.63
CA ASP A 43 7.80 14.62 2.32
C ASP A 43 7.95 13.13 2.64
N LYS A 44 6.81 12.43 2.64
CA LYS A 44 6.70 10.99 2.90
C LYS A 44 5.81 10.35 1.86
N GLU A 45 6.33 9.35 1.17
CA GLU A 45 5.56 8.48 0.28
C GLU A 45 5.22 7.16 0.96
N CYS A 46 4.04 6.61 0.65
CA CYS A 46 3.54 5.36 1.24
C CYS A 46 2.96 4.45 0.17
N PHE A 47 3.30 3.17 0.25
CA PHE A 47 2.85 2.12 -0.65
C PHE A 47 2.16 1.03 0.17
N TYR A 48 1.11 0.44 -0.40
CA TYR A 48 0.29 -0.57 0.28
C TYR A 48 0.35 -1.86 -0.52
N GLN A 49 0.60 -2.98 0.17
CA GLN A 49 0.69 -4.31 -0.42
C GLN A 49 -0.11 -5.29 0.44
N TYR A 50 -1.03 -6.03 -0.19
CA TYR A 50 -1.72 -7.15 0.45
C TYR A 50 -0.82 -8.39 0.46
N ALA A 51 -0.92 -9.18 1.52
CA ALA A 51 -0.14 -10.40 1.68
C ALA A 51 -0.96 -11.49 2.36
N LYS A 52 -0.68 -12.75 2.00
CA LYS A 52 -1.27 -13.93 2.67
C LYS A 52 -0.63 -14.13 4.05
N PRO A 53 -1.34 -14.71 5.03
CA PRO A 53 -0.74 -15.09 6.30
C PRO A 53 0.51 -15.96 6.10
N LYS A 54 1.57 -15.72 6.89
CA LYS A 54 2.86 -16.42 6.79
C LYS A 54 3.66 -16.14 5.52
N GLN A 55 3.18 -15.27 4.63
CA GLN A 55 3.97 -14.81 3.49
C GLN A 55 5.14 -13.95 3.99
N THR A 56 6.31 -14.13 3.38
CA THR A 56 7.46 -13.26 3.64
C THR A 56 7.49 -12.15 2.60
N LEU A 57 7.44 -10.90 3.05
CA LEU A 57 7.67 -9.73 2.21
C LEU A 57 9.15 -9.33 2.33
N ARG A 58 9.83 -9.23 1.19
CA ARG A 58 11.21 -8.71 1.09
C ARG A 58 11.18 -7.33 0.43
N PHE A 59 11.81 -6.37 1.09
CA PHE A 59 11.92 -4.99 0.63
C PHE A 59 13.39 -4.70 0.36
N GLU A 60 13.67 -4.14 -0.82
CA GLU A 60 14.98 -3.63 -1.20
C GLU A 60 14.81 -2.20 -1.67
N TYR A 61 15.64 -1.29 -1.16
CA TYR A 61 15.59 0.11 -1.56
C TYR A 61 16.99 0.69 -1.73
N ARG A 62 17.10 1.64 -2.64
CA ARG A 62 18.28 2.47 -2.88
C ARG A 62 17.83 3.89 -3.17
N VAL A 63 18.43 4.84 -2.47
CA VAL A 63 18.24 6.26 -2.71
C VAL A 63 19.18 6.67 -3.83
N VAL A 64 18.60 7.17 -4.92
CA VAL A 64 19.32 7.67 -6.09
C VAL A 64 19.11 9.17 -6.20
N ASP A 65 20.15 9.90 -6.58
CA ASP A 65 20.03 11.32 -6.88
C ASP A 65 19.36 11.48 -8.26
N ALA A 66 18.25 12.20 -8.32
CA ALA A 66 17.58 12.52 -9.58
C ALA A 66 18.36 13.55 -10.42
N GLY A 67 19.33 14.25 -9.82
CA GLY A 67 20.12 15.32 -10.42
C GLY A 67 21.46 14.86 -11.00
N PHE A 68 21.47 13.85 -11.88
CA PHE A 68 22.66 13.20 -12.44
C PHE A 68 23.72 14.08 -13.17
N SER A 69 23.66 15.42 -13.21
CA SER A 69 24.61 16.17 -14.07
C SER A 69 24.92 17.65 -13.82
N LYS A 70 24.39 18.37 -12.81
CA LYS A 70 24.64 19.84 -12.74
C LYS A 70 25.19 20.42 -11.46
N LEU A 71 25.14 19.70 -10.36
CA LEU A 71 25.74 20.14 -9.10
C LEU A 71 26.37 18.90 -8.48
N ASP A 72 27.68 18.90 -8.28
CA ASP A 72 28.41 17.91 -7.49
C ASP A 72 28.00 18.08 -6.02
N ILE A 73 26.75 17.73 -5.72
CA ILE A 73 26.24 17.75 -4.37
C ILE A 73 26.67 16.41 -3.77
N ARG A 74 27.82 16.42 -3.10
CA ARG A 74 28.28 15.34 -2.20
C ARG A 74 27.38 15.17 -0.97
N GLN A 75 26.06 15.29 -1.13
CA GLN A 75 25.10 15.10 -0.06
C GLN A 75 24.67 13.64 -0.08
N ASP A 76 25.03 12.92 0.98
CA ASP A 76 24.47 11.59 1.22
C ASP A 76 22.95 11.70 1.36
N LEU A 77 22.23 11.40 0.27
CA LEU A 77 20.77 11.32 0.31
C LEU A 77 20.37 10.12 1.17
N LYS A 78 19.58 10.41 2.21
CA LYS A 78 19.19 9.45 3.24
C LYS A 78 17.69 9.56 3.47
N ILE A 79 17.02 8.43 3.55
CA ILE A 79 15.60 8.33 3.90
C ILE A 79 15.42 7.61 5.23
N SER A 80 14.22 7.72 5.81
CA SER A 80 13.78 6.80 6.86
C SER A 80 12.74 5.88 6.27
N PHE A 81 12.92 4.57 6.43
CA PHE A 81 12.08 3.53 5.85
C PHE A 81 11.32 2.82 6.96
N TYR A 82 10.01 2.64 6.76
CA TYR A 82 9.11 2.03 7.73
C TYR A 82 8.24 0.98 7.04
N VAL A 83 7.99 -0.12 7.73
CA VAL A 83 6.92 -1.06 7.40
C VAL A 83 5.96 -1.08 8.58
N ILE A 84 4.68 -0.87 8.29
CA ILE A 84 3.60 -0.85 9.26
C ILE A 84 2.67 -2.02 8.92
N SER A 85 2.38 -2.88 9.90
CA SER A 85 1.45 -3.99 9.73
C SER A 85 -0.02 -3.51 9.76
N PRO A 86 -0.99 -4.34 9.33
CA PRO A 86 -2.41 -3.96 9.32
C PRO A 86 -3.00 -3.58 10.68
N ASN A 87 -2.34 -3.95 11.79
CA ASN A 87 -2.69 -3.54 13.15
C ASN A 87 -1.93 -2.30 13.64
N GLU A 88 -1.44 -1.48 12.71
CA GLU A 88 -0.75 -0.20 12.93
C GLU A 88 0.59 -0.30 13.69
N LYS A 89 1.17 -1.51 13.82
CA LYS A 89 2.47 -1.69 14.46
C LYS A 89 3.61 -1.46 13.48
N VAL A 90 4.63 -0.71 13.89
CA VAL A 90 5.88 -0.59 13.13
C VAL A 90 6.67 -1.89 13.30
N VAL A 91 6.79 -2.65 12.22
CA VAL A 91 7.46 -3.97 12.20
C VAL A 91 8.87 -3.91 11.61
N VAL A 92 9.15 -2.88 10.80
CA VAL A 92 10.50 -2.56 10.32
C VAL A 92 10.71 -1.05 10.43
N LYS A 93 11.90 -0.64 10.89
CA LYS A 93 12.30 0.76 10.99
C LYS A 93 13.78 0.92 10.68
N GLU A 94 14.08 1.75 9.69
CA GLU A 94 15.43 2.22 9.36
C GLU A 94 15.44 3.74 9.36
N THR A 95 16.46 4.35 9.94
CA THR A 95 16.56 5.81 10.06
C THR A 95 17.82 6.32 9.37
N LYS A 96 17.64 7.32 8.47
CA LYS A 96 18.71 7.98 7.72
C LYS A 96 19.64 7.00 6.97
N LYS A 97 19.07 6.13 6.14
CA LYS A 97 19.79 5.16 5.30
C LYS A 97 19.66 5.51 3.81
N SER A 98 20.71 5.25 3.03
CA SER A 98 20.72 5.41 1.58
C SER A 98 20.36 4.12 0.83
N HIS A 99 20.39 2.97 1.50
CA HIS A 99 19.97 1.69 0.95
C HIS A 99 19.67 0.70 2.07
N GLY A 100 18.98 -0.39 1.75
CA GLY A 100 18.78 -1.50 2.67
C GLY A 100 17.98 -2.64 2.07
N ILE A 101 18.18 -3.84 2.65
CA ILE A 101 17.39 -5.04 2.36
C ILE A 101 16.74 -5.47 3.68
N LYS A 102 15.42 -5.66 3.69
CA LYS A 102 14.64 -6.04 4.88
C LYS A 102 13.62 -7.10 4.52
N SER A 103 13.32 -7.98 5.47
CA SER A 103 12.27 -8.98 5.32
C SER A 103 11.34 -8.95 6.52
N TYR A 104 10.05 -9.20 6.28
CA TYR A 104 9.04 -9.31 7.31
C TYR A 104 8.09 -10.46 6.99
N VAL A 105 7.82 -11.30 7.98
CA VAL A 105 6.83 -12.38 7.87
C VAL A 105 5.52 -11.89 8.46
N ILE A 106 4.46 -11.94 7.64
CA ILE A 106 3.10 -11.50 7.97
C ILE A 106 2.45 -12.45 8.97
#